data_AF-A0A0T5NVL6-F1
#
_entry.id   AF-A0A0T5NVL6-F1
#
_cell.length_a   1.000
_cell.length_b   1.000
_cell.length_c   1.000
_cell.angle_alpha   90.00
_cell.angle_beta   90.00
_cell.angle_gamma   90.00
#
_symmetry.space_group_name_H-M   'P 1'
#
loop_
_entity.id
_entity.type
_entity.pdbx_description
1 polymer ?
#
loop_
_entity_poly.entity_id
_entity_poly.type
_entity_poly.pdbx_seq_one_letter_code
_entity_poly.pdbx_strand_id
1 'polypeptide(L)'
;MRRSAVLSAPVLAALMVPVAALGVGTSDWIDGFRTDVERCWNPPEGSAVVIVTFGMNRDGTVIGDSLRSIPREMAETDSFTAARRAILRCGRDGYDLPPDQYEAWREIEMTFDPLVGGEQ
;
A
#
# COMPACT_ATOMS: atom_id res chain seq x y z
N MET A 1 3.11 -67.83 -29.10
CA MET A 1 2.73 -66.98 -27.95
C MET A 1 3.84 -65.97 -27.70
N ARG A 2 3.59 -64.69 -28.01
CA ARG A 2 4.56 -63.59 -27.96
C ARG A 2 4.84 -63.19 -26.51
N ARG A 3 6.09 -63.20 -26.07
CA ARG A 3 6.53 -62.66 -24.79
C ARG A 3 7.14 -61.28 -25.03
N SER A 4 6.43 -60.24 -24.64
CA SER A 4 6.96 -58.88 -24.53
C SER A 4 6.55 -58.36 -23.16
N ALA A 5 7.53 -58.02 -22.32
CA ALA A 5 7.32 -57.22 -21.13
C ALA A 5 8.52 -56.29 -20.98
N VAL A 6 8.19 -55.00 -21.05
CA VAL A 6 9.03 -53.82 -21.02
C VAL A 6 9.24 -53.41 -19.57
N LEU A 7 10.44 -52.95 -19.21
CA LEU A 7 10.67 -52.18 -17.98
C LEU A 7 11.54 -50.96 -18.33
N SER A 8 10.88 -49.84 -18.62
CA SER A 8 11.50 -48.51 -18.58
C SER A 8 11.39 -47.98 -17.16
N ALA A 9 12.54 -47.64 -16.56
CA ALA A 9 12.62 -47.00 -15.25
C ALA A 9 12.37 -45.48 -15.38
N PRO A 10 11.67 -44.84 -14.44
CA PRO A 10 11.51 -43.39 -14.43
C PRO A 10 12.72 -42.73 -13.75
N VAL A 11 13.41 -41.82 -14.44
CA VAL A 11 14.38 -40.92 -13.80
C VAL A 11 13.62 -39.70 -13.29
N LEU A 12 13.25 -39.73 -12.01
CA LEU A 12 12.77 -38.56 -11.28
C LEU A 12 13.94 -37.59 -11.06
N ALA A 13 14.05 -36.57 -11.90
CA ALA A 13 14.88 -35.40 -11.61
C ALA A 13 14.15 -34.54 -10.57
N ALA A 14 14.66 -34.59 -9.34
CA ALA A 14 14.17 -33.80 -8.22
C ALA A 14 14.43 -32.30 -8.45
N LEU A 15 13.41 -31.50 -8.08
CA LEU A 15 13.38 -30.04 -8.06
C LEU A 15 14.48 -29.46 -7.16
N MET A 16 15.32 -28.58 -7.71
CA MET A 16 15.99 -27.53 -6.94
C MET A 16 15.81 -26.21 -7.69
N VAL A 17 14.62 -25.60 -7.53
CA VAL A 17 14.47 -24.17 -7.78
C VAL A 17 14.87 -23.47 -6.47
N PRO A 18 15.83 -22.54 -6.49
CA PRO A 18 16.24 -21.82 -5.29
C PRO A 18 15.05 -21.03 -4.74
N VAL A 19 14.82 -21.15 -3.43
CA VAL A 19 13.91 -20.28 -2.67
C VAL A 19 14.52 -18.89 -2.67
N ALA A 20 14.16 -18.08 -3.66
CA ALA A 20 14.51 -16.68 -3.68
C ALA A 20 13.62 -15.93 -2.67
N ALA A 21 14.28 -15.39 -1.64
CA ALA A 21 13.88 -14.27 -0.81
C ALA A 21 12.49 -14.33 -0.12
N LEU A 22 12.52 -14.50 1.20
CA LEU A 22 11.46 -13.99 2.07
C LEU A 22 11.45 -12.46 1.94
N GLY A 23 10.65 -11.94 1.01
CA GLY A 23 10.46 -10.53 0.82
C GLY A 23 9.61 -9.96 1.94
N VAL A 24 10.25 -9.47 3.01
CA VAL A 24 9.77 -8.20 3.60
C VAL A 24 10.25 -7.14 2.63
N GLY A 25 9.50 -6.99 1.54
CA GLY A 25 9.73 -5.98 0.52
C GLY A 25 9.22 -4.64 1.03
N THR A 26 9.44 -3.58 0.26
CA THR A 26 8.75 -2.29 0.41
C THR A 26 7.23 -2.42 0.52
N SER A 27 6.64 -3.56 0.14
CA SER A 27 5.22 -3.91 0.26
C SER A 27 4.67 -3.86 1.69
N ASP A 28 5.43 -4.33 2.69
CA ASP A 28 4.83 -4.66 3.99
C ASP A 28 4.43 -3.41 4.77
N TRP A 29 5.26 -2.36 4.72
CA TRP A 29 4.93 -1.09 5.35
C TRP A 29 3.89 -0.30 4.56
N ILE A 30 3.77 -0.51 3.24
CA ILE A 30 2.75 0.15 2.41
C ILE A 30 1.36 -0.32 2.83
N ASP A 31 1.16 -1.63 2.99
CA ASP A 31 -0.13 -2.18 3.39
C ASP A 31 -0.53 -1.76 4.82
N GLY A 32 0.44 -1.76 5.74
CA GLY A 32 0.25 -1.25 7.10
C GLY A 32 -0.13 0.23 7.11
N PHE A 33 0.64 1.06 6.40
CA PHE A 33 0.38 2.49 6.26
C PHE A 33 -0.99 2.78 5.66
N ARG A 34 -1.34 2.10 4.57
CA ARG A 34 -2.65 2.22 3.92
C ARG A 34 -3.77 1.89 4.91
N THR A 35 -3.64 0.78 5.62
CA THR A 35 -4.61 0.33 6.63
C THR A 35 -4.78 1.38 7.74
N ASP A 36 -3.68 1.94 8.24
CA ASP A 36 -3.72 2.94 9.31
C ASP A 36 -4.42 4.22 8.86
N VAL A 37 -4.15 4.69 7.64
CA VAL A 37 -4.84 5.86 7.06
C VAL A 37 -6.33 5.57 6.86
N GLU A 38 -6.68 4.41 6.30
CA GLU A 38 -8.05 4.00 5.99
C GLU A 38 -8.94 3.96 7.25
N ARG A 39 -8.41 3.60 8.42
CA ARG A 39 -9.15 3.62 9.69
C ARG A 39 -9.72 4.99 10.05
N CYS A 40 -9.08 6.07 9.62
CA CYS A 40 -9.56 7.44 9.87
C CYS A 40 -10.32 8.04 8.68
N TRP A 41 -10.35 7.35 7.54
CA TRP A 41 -10.98 7.85 6.34
C TRP A 41 -12.48 7.55 6.33
N ASN A 42 -13.26 8.62 6.20
CA ASN A 42 -14.71 8.59 6.18
C ASN A 42 -15.19 9.75 5.30
N PRO A 43 -15.19 9.57 3.97
CA PRO A 43 -15.65 10.57 3.01
C PRO A 43 -17.19 10.59 2.97
N PRO A 44 -17.81 11.74 2.65
CA PRO A 44 -19.24 11.79 2.34
C PRO A 44 -19.60 10.86 1.17
N GLU A 45 -20.84 10.38 1.15
CA GLU A 45 -21.36 9.61 0.01
C GLU A 45 -21.26 10.43 -1.29
N GLY A 46 -20.92 9.77 -2.40
CA GLY A 46 -20.76 10.43 -3.70
C GLY A 46 -19.45 11.22 -3.86
N SER A 47 -18.51 11.10 -2.92
CA SER A 47 -17.16 11.66 -3.05
C SER A 47 -16.44 11.14 -4.30
N ALA A 48 -15.60 11.97 -4.90
CA ALA A 48 -14.76 11.60 -6.04
C ALA A 48 -13.47 10.88 -5.61
N VAL A 49 -12.82 10.20 -6.55
CA VAL A 49 -11.46 9.69 -6.37
C VAL A 49 -10.49 10.88 -6.32
N VAL A 50 -9.59 10.90 -5.33
CA VAL A 50 -8.57 11.95 -5.19
C VAL A 50 -7.20 11.34 -4.93
N ILE A 51 -6.16 11.89 -5.57
CA ILE A 51 -4.78 11.57 -5.25
C ILE A 51 -4.24 12.67 -4.33
N VAL A 52 -3.60 12.28 -3.23
CA VAL A 52 -3.01 13.20 -2.26
C VAL A 52 -1.53 12.91 -2.14
N THR A 53 -0.71 13.96 -2.28
CA THR A 53 0.74 13.90 -2.05
C THR A 53 1.15 14.72 -0.82
N PHE A 54 2.11 14.22 -0.06
CA PHE A 54 2.61 14.84 1.16
C PHE A 54 3.97 14.30 1.60
N GLY A 55 4.69 15.15 2.33
CA GLY A 55 5.97 14.84 2.93
C GLY A 55 5.84 14.32 4.37
N MET A 56 6.84 13.52 4.76
CA MET A 56 6.93 12.89 6.07
C MET A 56 8.23 13.30 6.78
N ASN A 57 8.17 13.45 8.10
CA ASN A 57 9.36 13.57 8.94
C ASN A 57 9.95 12.19 9.22
N ARG A 58 11.24 12.11 9.56
CA ARG A 58 11.93 10.85 9.89
C ARG A 58 11.34 10.09 11.09
N ASP A 59 10.56 10.75 11.94
CA ASP A 59 9.87 10.16 13.07
C ASP A 59 8.51 9.55 12.70
N GLY A 60 8.17 9.50 11.41
CA GLY A 60 6.91 8.96 10.92
C GLY A 60 5.73 9.94 11.01
N THR A 61 5.94 11.18 11.46
CA THR A 61 4.89 12.21 11.49
C THR A 61 4.73 12.90 10.13
N VAL A 62 3.51 13.33 9.84
CA VAL A 62 3.18 14.02 8.57
C VAL A 62 3.55 15.50 8.64
N ILE A 63 4.18 16.03 7.58
CA ILE A 63 4.40 17.48 7.44
C ILE A 63 3.08 18.13 7.02
N GLY A 64 2.31 18.66 7.97
CA GLY A 64 0.91 19.06 7.75
C GLY A 64 0.65 20.11 6.66
N ASP A 65 1.60 20.99 6.38
CA ASP A 65 1.47 22.02 5.33
C ASP A 65 1.90 21.51 3.93
N SER A 66 2.39 20.28 3.83
CA SER A 66 2.82 19.66 2.58
C SER A 66 1.70 18.96 1.81
N LEU A 67 0.53 18.73 2.43
CA LEU A 67 -0.57 17.99 1.81
C LEU A 67 -1.16 18.73 0.61
N ARG A 68 -1.22 18.07 -0.54
CA ARG A 68 -1.70 18.63 -1.81
C ARG A 68 -2.50 17.59 -2.58
N SER A 69 -3.55 18.02 -3.26
CA SER A 69 -4.27 17.15 -4.19
C SER A 69 -3.60 17.13 -5.56
N ILE A 70 -3.80 16.03 -6.28
CA ILE A 70 -3.49 15.89 -7.70
C ILE A 70 -4.79 15.46 -8.41
N PRO A 71 -5.32 16.27 -9.35
CA PRO A 71 -4.84 17.59 -9.73
C PRO A 71 -5.14 18.64 -8.64
N ARG A 72 -4.54 19.83 -8.72
CA ARG A 72 -4.59 20.86 -7.64
C ARG A 72 -6.00 21.37 -7.36
N GLU A 73 -6.84 21.39 -8.37
CA GLU A 73 -8.21 21.90 -8.35
C GLU A 73 -9.11 21.08 -7.41
N MET A 74 -8.67 19.86 -7.05
CA MET A 74 -9.36 19.02 -6.08
C MET A 74 -9.18 19.43 -4.62
N ALA A 75 -8.36 20.44 -4.32
CA ALA A 75 -8.08 20.86 -2.94
C ALA A 75 -9.33 21.35 -2.18
N GLU A 76 -10.36 21.80 -2.90
CA GLU A 76 -11.63 22.28 -2.31
C GLU A 76 -12.70 21.17 -2.22
N THR A 77 -12.37 19.93 -2.60
CA THR A 77 -13.34 18.82 -2.61
C THR A 77 -13.49 18.18 -1.24
N ASP A 78 -14.66 17.59 -1.01
CA ASP A 78 -14.93 16.78 0.19
C ASP A 78 -13.98 15.58 0.28
N SER A 79 -13.62 14.97 -0.86
CA SER A 79 -12.64 13.88 -0.94
C SER A 79 -11.29 14.29 -0.38
N PHE A 80 -10.74 15.43 -0.83
CA PHE A 80 -9.46 15.93 -0.33
C PHE A 80 -9.54 16.30 1.14
N THR A 81 -10.62 16.97 1.55
CA THR A 81 -10.84 17.34 2.96
C THR A 81 -10.88 16.10 3.86
N ALA A 82 -11.60 15.05 3.45
CA ALA A 82 -11.69 13.79 4.15
C ALA A 82 -10.35 13.05 4.21
N ALA A 83 -9.61 13.00 3.09
CA ALA A 83 -8.30 12.38 3.00
C ALA A 83 -7.26 13.10 3.87
N ARG A 84 -7.16 14.42 3.76
CA ARG A 84 -6.29 15.28 4.59
C ARG A 84 -6.55 15.07 6.08
N ARG A 85 -7.83 15.03 6.47
CA ARG A 85 -8.22 14.73 7.85
C ARG A 85 -7.78 13.34 8.28
N ALA A 86 -7.95 12.32 7.43
CA ALA A 86 -7.57 10.94 7.75
C ALA A 86 -6.06 10.81 8.00
N ILE A 87 -5.26 11.32 7.06
CA ILE A 87 -3.80 11.31 7.12
C ILE A 87 -3.28 11.99 8.40
N LEU A 88 -3.83 13.17 8.75
CA LEU A 88 -3.39 13.92 9.93
C LEU A 88 -3.91 13.34 11.25
N ARG A 89 -5.12 12.77 11.24
CA ARG A 89 -5.75 12.25 12.46
C ARG A 89 -5.13 10.93 12.89
N CYS A 90 -4.95 9.99 11.97
CA CYS A 90 -4.34 8.69 12.28
C CYS A 90 -2.81 8.80 12.42
N GLY A 91 -2.18 9.78 11.74
CA GLY A 91 -0.76 10.06 11.84
C GLY A 91 -0.34 11.03 12.95
N ARG A 92 -1.24 11.39 13.88
CA ARG A 92 -0.95 12.40 14.93
C ARG A 92 0.27 12.04 15.78
N ASP A 93 0.41 10.76 16.09
CA ASP A 93 1.47 10.23 16.94
C ASP A 93 2.61 9.59 16.10
N GLY A 94 2.56 9.74 14.76
CA GLY A 94 3.44 9.10 13.79
C GLY A 94 2.92 7.75 13.28
N TYR A 95 3.26 7.40 12.04
CA TYR A 95 3.00 6.07 11.47
C TYR A 95 4.16 5.11 11.75
N ASP A 96 3.86 3.82 11.88
CA ASP A 96 4.86 2.75 12.08
C ASP A 96 5.56 2.43 10.73
N LEU A 97 6.50 3.30 10.36
CA LEU A 97 7.25 3.21 9.11
C LEU A 97 8.69 2.75 9.37
N PRO A 98 9.25 1.86 8.53
CA PRO A 98 10.60 1.35 8.71
C PRO A 98 11.65 2.46 8.53
N PRO A 99 12.44 2.81 9.56
CA PRO A 99 13.34 3.97 9.54
C PRO A 99 14.49 3.82 8.53
N ASP A 100 14.89 2.59 8.23
CA ASP A 100 15.90 2.25 7.21
C ASP A 100 15.42 2.48 5.78
N GLN A 101 14.11 2.63 5.57
CA GLN A 101 13.49 2.87 4.27
C GLN A 101 12.99 4.31 4.08
N TYR A 102 13.48 5.27 4.89
CA TYR A 102 13.03 6.67 4.83
C TYR A 102 12.97 7.26 3.43
N GLU A 103 13.94 6.98 2.56
CA GLU A 103 13.94 7.51 1.19
C GLU A 103 12.77 6.99 0.35
N ALA A 104 12.17 5.86 0.71
CA ALA A 104 10.99 5.30 0.02
C ALA A 104 9.67 5.93 0.46
N TRP A 105 9.60 6.52 1.67
CA TRP A 105 8.35 7.05 2.24
C TRP A 105 8.40 8.51 2.69
N ARG A 106 9.54 9.19 2.52
CA ARG A 106 9.69 10.63 2.82
C ARG A 106 8.72 11.53 2.04
N GLU A 107 8.29 11.07 0.88
CA GLU A 107 7.26 11.68 0.03
C GLU A 107 6.31 10.57 -0.39
N ILE A 108 5.03 10.72 -0.07
CA ILE A 108 4.00 9.72 -0.34
C ILE A 108 3.01 10.31 -1.33
N GLU A 109 2.58 9.48 -2.28
CA GLU A 109 1.41 9.73 -3.13
C GLU A 109 0.40 8.62 -2.86
N MET A 110 -0.82 8.98 -2.46
CA MET A 110 -1.86 8.04 -2.07
C MET A 110 -3.18 8.37 -2.76
N THR A 111 -3.78 7.36 -3.38
CA THR A 111 -5.10 7.45 -4.01
C THR A 111 -6.19 7.06 -3.01
N PHE A 112 -7.18 7.93 -2.86
CA PHE A 112 -8.39 7.70 -2.07
C PHE A 112 -9.57 7.49 -3.01
N ASP A 113 -10.09 6.27 -3.05
CA ASP A 113 -11.20 5.87 -3.91
C ASP A 113 -12.38 5.33 -3.08
N PRO A 114 -13.44 6.12 -2.84
CA PRO A 114 -14.55 5.76 -1.96
C PRO A 114 -15.33 4.53 -2.42
N LEU A 115 -15.18 4.10 -3.67
CA LEU A 115 -15.88 2.93 -4.21
C LEU A 115 -15.20 1.61 -3.84
N VAL A 116 -13.90 1.63 -3.54
CA VAL A 116 -13.15 0.41 -3.16
C VAL A 116 -13.51 -0.07 -1.75
N GLY A 117 -14.14 0.78 -0.93
CA GLY A 117 -14.72 0.40 0.37
C GLY A 117 -16.21 0.06 0.35
N GLY A 118 -16.84 0.06 -0.83
CA GLY A 118 -18.29 -0.14 -1.01
C GLY A 118 -18.72 -1.57 -1.36
N GLU A 119 -17.77 -2.49 -1.51
CA GLU A 119 -18.03 -3.92 -1.66
C GLU A 119 -17.93 -4.59 -0.28
N GLN A 120 -19.02 -4.55 0.50
CA GLN A 120 -19.25 -5.45 1.64
C GLN A 120 -20.67 -5.98 1.60
#